data_AF-A0A2E2L7U7-F1
#
_entry.id   AF-A0A2E2L7U7-F1
#
_cell.length_a   1.000
_cell.length_b   1.000
_cell.length_c   1.000
_cell.angle_alpha   90.00
_cell.angle_beta   90.00
_cell.angle_gamma   90.00
#
_symmetry.space_group_name_H-M   'P 1'
#
loop_
_entity.id
_entity.type
_entity.pdbx_description
1 polymer ?
#
loop_
_entity_poly.entity_id
_entity_poly.type
_entity_poly.pdbx_seq_one_letter_code
_entity_poly.pdbx_strand_id
1 'polypeptide(L)'
;MDFGSIAEYSTTPNAQGEDCTGFRAFLSTGLPQYDSQSFEFFGHLVEADGDVNSIALMSQGNTVVPGLQVPWLTVEEAGLIYNRLSLDDGPAFGGIYGLANLSAPVSIAYDPWNIHVEKATADEPTQVIDMRVVSGTVGAVGAEYELTVGVEVEVPGASTAQWAELSVTAQDRTGIIQWGYGPNGFFPLWMFDGKPLPAQGGAIPTQDQRTPITDTYGGDIGSYLAATGDPMTGQGSQYYSMPLVEVSEWSIRIGASYVAGGTEGRLFFDNLTETYNESAQYVVKNGYEWTEFSVQLPETRQGMLIATTGQAEVGDLHYAMIGGAGSTQAANGTLRPTANWPQGAIEITPTAKTWTSPGSCYLYHLEYDVTLSASGTRPAADLTFRAASENQELVALKRAVYEGLFVYEGTLDGEQVSGYAWGEIQGVPPTGDPTPPNCG
;
A
#
# COMPACT_ATOMS: atom_id res chain seq x y z
N MET A 1 6.29 -19.42 -19.32
CA MET A 1 5.41 -20.13 -18.36
C MET A 1 4.07 -19.44 -18.43
N ASP A 2 2.99 -20.20 -18.43
CA ASP A 2 1.63 -19.68 -18.39
C ASP A 2 1.33 -19.40 -16.91
N PHE A 3 1.38 -18.13 -16.48
CA PHE A 3 1.10 -17.72 -15.09
C PHE A 3 -0.43 -17.72 -14.89
N GLY A 4 -1.04 -18.90 -14.92
CA GLY A 4 -2.48 -19.08 -14.79
C GLY A 4 -3.05 -18.46 -13.51
N SER A 5 -4.28 -17.97 -13.64
CA SER A 5 -5.14 -17.32 -12.63
C SER A 5 -4.56 -16.07 -11.95
N ILE A 6 -5.27 -14.97 -12.14
CA ILE A 6 -4.69 -13.64 -12.22
C ILE A 6 -4.39 -13.16 -10.78
N ALA A 7 -5.33 -12.82 -9.92
CA ALA A 7 -5.10 -12.75 -8.46
C ALA A 7 -6.31 -13.40 -7.81
N GLU A 8 -6.11 -14.61 -7.28
CA GLU A 8 -7.18 -15.46 -6.78
C GLU A 8 -6.67 -16.35 -5.65
N TYR A 9 -7.56 -16.77 -4.77
CA TYR A 9 -7.26 -17.75 -3.74
C TYR A 9 -7.09 -19.12 -4.39
N SER A 10 -5.96 -19.77 -4.09
CA SER A 10 -5.72 -21.17 -4.45
C SER A 10 -5.04 -21.88 -3.29
N THR A 11 -5.47 -23.11 -3.01
CA THR A 11 -4.79 -24.01 -2.07
C THR A 11 -3.52 -24.62 -2.67
N THR A 12 -3.36 -24.52 -4.00
CA THR A 12 -2.17 -24.96 -4.72
C THR A 12 -1.22 -23.77 -4.91
N PRO A 13 0.06 -23.90 -4.54
CA PRO A 13 1.04 -22.84 -4.80
C PRO A 13 1.18 -22.59 -6.31
N ASN A 14 1.22 -21.32 -6.68
CA ASN A 14 1.74 -20.87 -7.97
C ASN A 14 3.27 -20.77 -7.89
N ALA A 15 3.95 -20.41 -8.99
CA ALA A 15 5.42 -20.30 -9.01
C ALA A 15 5.99 -19.45 -7.85
N GLN A 16 5.31 -18.36 -7.48
CA GLN A 16 5.68 -17.50 -6.35
C GLN A 16 5.38 -18.08 -4.97
N GLY A 17 4.51 -19.09 -4.88
CA GLY A 17 4.20 -19.81 -3.64
C GLY A 17 5.02 -21.10 -3.48
N GLU A 18 5.70 -21.56 -4.53
CA GLU A 18 6.44 -22.84 -4.56
C GLU A 18 7.81 -22.73 -3.88
N ASP A 19 8.63 -21.75 -4.27
CA ASP A 19 10.00 -21.59 -3.75
C ASP A 19 10.51 -20.13 -3.80
N CYS A 20 11.64 -19.90 -3.13
CA CYS A 20 12.24 -18.56 -3.03
C CYS A 20 12.64 -17.98 -4.39
N THR A 21 13.03 -18.82 -5.35
CA THR A 21 13.44 -18.38 -6.68
C THR A 21 12.23 -17.85 -7.44
N GLY A 22 11.14 -18.61 -7.43
CA GLY A 22 9.86 -18.23 -8.04
C GLY A 22 9.26 -16.97 -7.42
N PHE A 23 9.31 -16.83 -6.09
CA PHE A 23 8.85 -15.62 -5.42
C PHE A 23 9.64 -14.38 -5.79
N ARG A 24 10.97 -14.48 -5.73
CA ARG A 24 11.83 -13.36 -6.14
C ARG A 24 11.61 -13.03 -7.61
N ALA A 25 11.36 -14.02 -8.48
CA ALA A 25 11.16 -13.82 -9.91
C ALA A 25 9.84 -13.07 -10.15
N PHE A 26 8.81 -13.41 -9.38
CA PHE A 26 7.54 -12.70 -9.33
C PHE A 26 7.73 -11.22 -8.97
N LEU A 27 8.49 -10.90 -7.91
CA LEU A 27 8.82 -9.51 -7.55
C LEU A 27 9.71 -8.77 -8.56
N SER A 28 10.33 -9.49 -9.50
CA SER A 28 11.33 -8.95 -10.44
C SER A 28 10.86 -8.94 -11.89
N THR A 29 9.58 -9.19 -12.12
CA THR A 29 9.00 -9.25 -13.45
C THR A 29 7.94 -8.18 -13.54
N GLY A 30 7.92 -7.43 -14.65
CA GLY A 30 6.72 -6.66 -14.97
C GLY A 30 5.64 -7.66 -15.34
N LEU A 31 4.51 -7.64 -14.63
CA LEU A 31 3.45 -8.63 -14.78
C LEU A 31 2.27 -8.04 -15.56
N PRO A 32 2.37 -7.84 -16.90
CA PRO A 32 1.35 -7.18 -17.70
C PRO A 32 0.03 -7.97 -17.78
N GLN A 33 0.01 -9.22 -17.30
CA GLN A 33 -1.22 -10.00 -17.17
C GLN A 33 -2.10 -9.54 -16.01
N TYR A 34 -1.58 -8.72 -15.08
CA TYR A 34 -2.33 -8.16 -13.97
C TYR A 34 -2.89 -6.78 -14.32
N ASP A 35 -3.96 -6.42 -13.61
CA ASP A 35 -4.61 -5.12 -13.82
C ASP A 35 -3.86 -3.99 -13.12
N SER A 36 -3.24 -4.30 -11.98
CA SER A 36 -2.33 -3.42 -11.24
C SER A 36 -1.19 -4.23 -10.62
N GLN A 37 0.01 -3.65 -10.61
CA GLN A 37 1.15 -4.10 -9.82
C GLN A 37 1.86 -2.86 -9.26
N SER A 38 1.93 -2.73 -7.94
CA SER A 38 2.62 -1.63 -7.28
C SER A 38 3.83 -2.11 -6.47
N PHE A 39 4.82 -1.23 -6.38
CA PHE A 39 5.99 -1.38 -5.54
C PHE A 39 6.22 -0.06 -4.83
N GLU A 40 6.10 -0.09 -3.52
CA GLU A 40 6.04 1.12 -2.72
C GLU A 40 7.02 1.04 -1.55
N PHE A 41 7.72 2.13 -1.29
CA PHE A 41 8.46 2.34 -0.05
C PHE A 41 7.93 3.60 0.60
N PHE A 42 7.34 3.48 1.79
CA PHE A 42 6.78 4.61 2.50
C PHE A 42 7.10 4.58 3.99
N GLY A 43 7.03 5.72 4.66
CA GLY A 43 7.32 5.81 6.09
C GLY A 43 7.85 7.19 6.46
N HIS A 44 8.92 7.21 7.26
CA HIS A 44 9.48 8.47 7.76
C HIS A 44 11.00 8.52 7.70
N LEU A 45 11.50 9.73 7.53
CA LEU A 45 12.91 10.09 7.59
C LEU A 45 13.11 11.12 8.70
N VAL A 46 14.19 10.99 9.47
CA VAL A 46 14.51 11.88 10.58
C VAL A 46 15.75 12.71 10.20
N GLU A 47 15.61 14.03 10.25
CA GLU A 47 16.69 14.98 10.00
C GLU A 47 17.69 15.00 11.15
N ALA A 48 18.89 15.53 10.88
CA ALA A 48 19.96 15.64 11.88
C ALA A 48 19.59 16.50 13.10
N ASP A 49 18.58 17.38 12.99
CA ASP A 49 18.05 18.20 14.08
C ASP A 49 16.85 17.56 14.80
N GLY A 50 16.39 16.39 14.34
CA GLY A 50 15.28 15.63 14.91
C GLY A 50 13.93 15.87 14.25
N ASP A 51 13.83 16.73 13.22
CA ASP A 51 12.59 16.91 12.47
C ASP A 51 12.22 15.63 11.71
N VAL A 52 10.94 15.26 11.79
CA VAL A 52 10.40 14.06 11.13
C VAL A 52 9.70 14.47 9.84
N ASN A 53 10.04 13.80 8.75
CA ASN A 53 9.43 13.96 7.44
C ASN A 53 8.72 12.67 7.04
N SER A 54 7.57 12.76 6.38
CA SER A 54 6.96 11.59 5.74
C SER A 54 7.46 11.46 4.30
N ILE A 55 7.59 10.22 3.85
CA ILE A 55 8.04 9.90 2.49
C ILE A 55 7.23 8.74 1.94
N ALA A 56 6.89 8.79 0.65
CA ALA A 56 6.50 7.64 -0.14
C ALA A 56 7.20 7.66 -1.51
N LEU A 57 7.58 6.48 -1.97
CA LEU A 57 8.19 6.22 -3.27
C LEU A 57 7.37 5.10 -3.90
N MET A 58 6.99 5.27 -5.16
CA MET A 58 6.13 4.31 -5.85
C MET A 58 6.62 4.06 -7.26
N SER A 59 6.41 2.83 -7.73
CA SER A 59 6.31 2.45 -9.15
C SER A 59 5.11 1.51 -9.28
N GLN A 60 4.14 1.91 -10.09
CA GLN A 60 2.90 1.18 -10.30
C GLN A 60 2.55 1.08 -11.78
N GLY A 61 2.40 -0.15 -12.26
CA GLY A 61 1.91 -0.46 -13.59
C GLY A 61 0.43 -0.77 -13.57
N ASN A 62 -0.37 0.00 -14.32
CA ASN A 62 -1.82 -0.16 -14.44
C ASN A 62 -2.21 -0.51 -15.88
N THR A 63 -2.97 -1.59 -16.10
CA THR A 63 -3.53 -1.91 -17.43
C THR A 63 -5.00 -1.47 -17.57
N VAL A 64 -5.65 -1.15 -16.45
CA VAL A 64 -7.01 -0.58 -16.41
C VAL A 64 -6.95 0.91 -16.09
N VAL A 65 -6.86 1.75 -17.12
CA VAL A 65 -6.95 3.20 -16.96
C VAL A 65 -8.37 3.69 -17.27
N PRO A 66 -9.01 4.47 -16.39
CA PRO A 66 -10.30 5.10 -16.67
C PRO A 66 -10.26 5.90 -17.98
N GLY A 67 -11.07 5.52 -18.97
CA GLY A 67 -11.17 6.18 -20.28
C GLY A 67 -10.22 5.67 -21.38
N LEU A 68 -9.28 4.77 -21.05
CA LEU A 68 -8.39 4.14 -22.03
C LEU A 68 -8.19 2.65 -21.69
N GLN A 69 -9.22 1.83 -21.97
CA GLN A 69 -9.11 0.38 -21.84
C GLN A 69 -8.46 -0.20 -23.11
N VAL A 70 -7.14 -0.28 -23.14
CA VAL A 70 -6.41 -1.02 -24.18
C VAL A 70 -5.71 -2.19 -23.50
N PRO A 71 -6.20 -3.45 -23.67
CA PRO A 71 -5.71 -4.65 -22.96
C PRO A 71 -4.22 -5.01 -23.13
N TRP A 72 -3.46 -4.20 -23.87
CA TRP A 72 -2.07 -4.45 -24.26
C TRP A 72 -1.13 -3.31 -23.85
N LEU A 73 -1.66 -2.27 -23.18
CA LEU A 73 -0.90 -1.10 -22.77
C LEU A 73 -0.94 -0.98 -21.25
N THR A 74 0.25 -0.99 -20.64
CA THR A 74 0.43 -0.65 -19.23
C THR A 74 0.78 0.85 -19.15
N VAL A 75 0.08 1.57 -18.27
CA VAL A 75 0.45 2.91 -17.86
C VAL A 75 1.25 2.80 -16.58
N GLU A 76 2.45 3.37 -16.59
CA GLU A 76 3.31 3.45 -15.42
C GLU A 76 3.08 4.78 -14.71
N GLU A 77 2.94 4.69 -13.39
CA GLU A 77 2.94 5.80 -12.45
C GLU A 77 4.06 5.57 -11.44
N ALA A 78 5.10 6.38 -11.49
CA ALA A 78 6.20 6.31 -10.54
C ALA A 78 6.44 7.69 -9.95
N GLY A 79 6.54 7.81 -8.62
CA GLY A 79 6.62 9.12 -7.98
C GLY A 79 7.32 9.15 -6.65
N LEU A 80 7.52 10.39 -6.19
CA LEU A 80 7.95 10.75 -4.85
C LEU A 80 6.83 11.59 -4.21
N ILE A 81 6.51 11.26 -2.96
CA ILE A 81 5.79 12.11 -2.02
C ILE A 81 6.76 12.40 -0.88
N TYR A 82 6.97 13.67 -0.56
CA TYR A 82 7.82 14.10 0.55
C TYR A 82 7.15 15.23 1.32
N ASN A 83 6.85 15.01 2.60
CA ASN A 83 6.18 16.01 3.43
C ASN A 83 7.04 16.42 4.63
N ARG A 84 7.23 17.74 4.75
CA ARG A 84 7.89 18.37 5.88
C ARG A 84 6.87 18.63 6.97
N LEU A 85 6.67 17.64 7.83
CA LEU A 85 5.59 17.64 8.82
C LEU A 85 5.65 18.83 9.79
N SER A 86 6.85 19.38 10.04
CA SER A 86 7.05 20.57 10.88
C SER A 86 6.50 21.87 10.26
N LEU A 87 6.22 21.90 8.95
CA LEU A 87 5.65 23.05 8.25
C LEU A 87 4.13 23.00 8.12
N ASP A 88 3.54 21.80 8.06
CA ASP A 88 2.09 21.58 7.84
C ASP A 88 1.53 22.23 6.56
N ASP A 89 2.39 22.46 5.56
CA ASP A 89 2.03 23.10 4.28
C ASP A 89 1.52 22.09 3.22
N GLY A 90 1.62 20.79 3.49
CA GLY A 90 1.30 19.71 2.54
C GLY A 90 2.54 19.07 1.89
N PRO A 91 2.36 17.93 1.21
CA PRO A 91 3.47 17.22 0.59
C PRO A 91 3.97 17.93 -0.67
N ALA A 92 5.29 17.89 -0.90
CA ALA A 92 5.85 18.03 -2.23
C ALA A 92 5.72 16.69 -2.96
N PHE A 93 5.15 16.68 -4.17
CA PHE A 93 4.92 15.44 -4.90
C PHE A 93 5.07 15.58 -6.41
N GLY A 94 5.48 14.50 -7.08
CA GLY A 94 5.61 14.47 -8.53
C GLY A 94 6.32 13.20 -9.00
N GLY A 95 6.54 13.10 -10.32
CA GLY A 95 7.17 11.90 -10.87
C GLY A 95 6.94 11.67 -12.36
N ILE A 96 7.09 10.41 -12.74
CA ILE A 96 7.02 9.91 -14.10
C ILE A 96 5.67 9.24 -14.32
N TYR A 97 4.94 9.73 -15.33
CA TYR A 97 3.68 9.14 -15.78
C TYR A 97 3.74 8.89 -17.29
N GLY A 98 3.31 7.71 -17.73
CA GLY A 98 3.11 7.46 -19.16
C GLY A 98 2.98 5.99 -19.54
N LEU A 99 2.95 5.71 -20.84
CA LEU A 99 2.95 4.34 -21.35
C LEU A 99 4.28 3.65 -21.02
N ALA A 100 4.21 2.54 -20.31
CA ALA A 100 5.35 1.70 -19.97
C ALA A 100 6.11 1.29 -21.24
N ASN A 101 7.44 1.33 -21.20
CA ASN A 101 8.34 0.99 -22.33
C ASN A 101 8.24 1.91 -23.57
N LEU A 102 7.49 3.02 -23.48
CA LEU A 102 7.39 4.01 -24.56
C LEU A 102 7.74 5.41 -24.06
N SER A 103 6.90 5.99 -23.20
CA SER A 103 7.10 7.33 -22.64
C SER A 103 7.56 7.31 -21.19
N ALA A 104 7.42 6.16 -20.53
CA ALA A 104 8.01 5.85 -19.23
C ALA A 104 8.69 4.47 -19.35
N PRO A 105 9.92 4.38 -19.90
CA PRO A 105 10.73 3.17 -19.83
C PRO A 105 10.80 2.60 -18.41
N VAL A 106 10.43 1.33 -18.27
CA VAL A 106 10.51 0.58 -17.00
C VAL A 106 11.45 -0.60 -17.20
N SER A 107 12.46 -0.73 -16.34
CA SER A 107 13.30 -1.90 -16.23
C SER A 107 13.07 -2.56 -14.89
N ILE A 108 12.76 -3.85 -14.89
CA ILE A 108 12.67 -4.66 -13.68
C ILE A 108 13.64 -5.82 -13.84
N ALA A 109 14.54 -5.98 -12.87
CA ALA A 109 15.58 -6.99 -12.88
C ALA A 109 15.54 -7.83 -11.61
N TYR A 110 16.02 -9.07 -11.73
CA TYR A 110 15.98 -10.08 -10.66
C TYR A 110 17.27 -10.20 -9.86
N ASP A 111 18.42 -10.08 -10.51
CA ASP A 111 19.73 -10.33 -9.89
C ASP A 111 20.78 -9.32 -10.40
N PRO A 112 21.03 -8.23 -9.64
CA PRO A 112 20.32 -7.85 -8.41
C PRO A 112 18.88 -7.42 -8.69
N TRP A 113 18.01 -7.52 -7.67
CA TRP A 113 16.65 -6.99 -7.75
C TRP A 113 16.68 -5.47 -7.96
N ASN A 114 15.94 -4.99 -8.95
CA ASN A 114 15.84 -3.57 -9.27
C ASN A 114 14.52 -3.27 -9.95
N ILE A 115 13.95 -2.10 -9.62
CA ILE A 115 12.91 -1.43 -10.38
C ILE A 115 13.43 -0.06 -10.74
N HIS A 116 13.46 0.22 -12.03
CA HIS A 116 13.99 1.46 -12.59
C HIS A 116 12.98 2.05 -13.55
N VAL A 117 12.52 3.26 -13.27
CA VAL A 117 11.66 4.04 -14.16
C VAL A 117 12.44 5.28 -14.59
N GLU A 118 12.57 5.46 -15.91
CA GLU A 118 13.28 6.59 -16.50
C GLU A 118 12.36 7.36 -17.44
N LYS A 119 12.52 8.69 -17.48
CA LYS A 119 11.95 9.53 -18.54
C LYS A 119 12.98 10.55 -18.99
N ALA A 120 13.44 10.37 -20.23
CA ALA A 120 14.35 11.30 -20.90
C ALA A 120 13.58 12.20 -21.87
N THR A 121 13.57 13.51 -21.61
CA THR A 121 13.10 14.53 -22.55
C THR A 121 14.32 15.27 -23.12
N ALA A 122 14.28 15.63 -24.41
CA ALA A 122 15.35 16.42 -25.00
C ALA A 122 15.49 17.77 -24.28
N ASP A 123 16.73 18.17 -23.98
CA ASP A 123 17.10 19.43 -23.33
C ASP A 123 16.60 19.61 -21.88
N GLU A 124 16.08 18.55 -21.24
CA GLU A 124 15.72 18.51 -19.82
C GLU A 124 16.58 17.47 -19.06
N PRO A 125 16.76 17.62 -17.73
CA PRO A 125 17.35 16.56 -16.92
C PRO A 125 16.53 15.26 -17.02
N THR A 126 17.22 14.12 -17.14
CA THR A 126 16.57 12.81 -17.10
C THR A 126 15.90 12.61 -15.74
N GLN A 127 14.60 12.29 -15.77
CA GLN A 127 13.87 11.89 -14.58
C GLN A 127 14.10 10.42 -14.30
N VAL A 128 14.32 10.07 -13.03
CA VAL A 128 14.60 8.70 -12.60
C VAL A 128 13.97 8.39 -11.25
N ILE A 129 13.44 7.18 -11.13
CA ILE A 129 13.11 6.54 -9.86
C ILE A 129 13.72 5.15 -9.92
N ASP A 130 14.63 4.86 -8.99
CA ASP A 130 15.35 3.59 -8.91
C ASP A 130 15.23 3.04 -7.50
N MET A 131 14.74 1.80 -7.39
CA MET A 131 14.65 1.05 -6.15
C MET A 131 15.39 -0.26 -6.36
N ARG A 132 16.47 -0.51 -5.62
CA ARG A 132 17.31 -1.70 -5.85
C ARG A 132 17.87 -2.31 -4.60
N VAL A 133 18.11 -3.62 -4.65
CA VAL A 133 18.93 -4.33 -3.68
C VAL A 133 20.40 -4.15 -4.07
N VAL A 134 21.21 -3.62 -3.16
CA VAL A 134 22.65 -3.43 -3.36
C VAL A 134 23.49 -4.48 -2.63
N SER A 135 22.92 -5.14 -1.62
CA SER A 135 23.57 -6.21 -0.87
C SER A 135 22.54 -7.22 -0.35
N GLY A 136 22.85 -8.51 -0.41
CA GLY A 136 21.91 -9.57 -0.02
C GLY A 136 20.94 -9.95 -1.13
N THR A 137 19.71 -10.29 -0.77
CA THR A 137 18.66 -10.68 -1.74
C THR A 137 17.34 -10.06 -1.32
N VAL A 138 16.53 -9.63 -2.30
CA VAL A 138 15.22 -9.02 -2.03
C VAL A 138 14.40 -9.85 -1.04
N GLY A 139 13.89 -9.16 -0.02
CA GLY A 139 13.08 -9.71 1.06
C GLY A 139 13.77 -10.62 2.06
N ALA A 140 15.09 -10.74 2.01
CA ALA A 140 15.85 -11.43 3.05
C ALA A 140 16.22 -10.45 4.18
N VAL A 141 16.09 -10.91 5.42
CA VAL A 141 16.57 -10.16 6.61
C VAL A 141 18.04 -9.76 6.41
N GLY A 142 18.34 -8.47 6.57
CA GLY A 142 19.65 -7.89 6.41
C GLY A 142 20.00 -7.45 4.99
N ALA A 143 19.13 -7.67 3.99
CA ALA A 143 19.31 -7.11 2.66
C ALA A 143 19.34 -5.59 2.72
N GLU A 144 20.25 -5.00 1.94
CA GLU A 144 20.44 -3.55 1.86
C GLU A 144 19.88 -3.05 0.54
N TYR A 145 19.15 -1.94 0.62
CA TYR A 145 18.45 -1.29 -0.46
C TYR A 145 19.02 0.10 -0.68
N GLU A 146 19.06 0.51 -1.93
CA GLU A 146 19.29 1.89 -2.32
C GLU A 146 18.08 2.38 -3.11
N LEU A 147 17.52 3.50 -2.67
CA LEU A 147 16.40 4.18 -3.32
C LEU A 147 16.92 5.54 -3.80
N THR A 148 16.82 5.81 -5.10
CA THR A 148 17.25 7.08 -5.68
C THR A 148 16.15 7.69 -6.53
N VAL A 149 16.01 9.00 -6.43
CA VAL A 149 15.04 9.77 -7.19
C VAL A 149 15.71 11.01 -7.75
N GLY A 150 15.38 11.34 -8.99
CA GLY A 150 15.56 12.64 -9.60
C GLY A 150 14.32 12.98 -10.41
N VAL A 151 13.39 13.78 -9.89
CA VAL A 151 12.12 14.09 -10.58
C VAL A 151 11.71 15.55 -10.34
N GLU A 152 10.80 16.05 -11.16
CA GLU A 152 10.10 17.29 -10.84
C GLU A 152 8.97 17.04 -9.85
N VAL A 153 8.87 17.88 -8.82
CA VAL A 153 7.80 17.86 -7.81
C VAL A 153 7.09 19.21 -7.75
N GLU A 154 5.78 19.18 -7.60
CA GLU A 154 4.99 20.32 -7.18
C GLU A 154 5.25 20.55 -5.69
N VAL A 155 5.55 21.79 -5.31
CA VAL A 155 5.81 22.17 -3.92
C VAL A 155 4.71 23.13 -3.49
N PRO A 156 4.04 22.92 -2.34
CA PRO A 156 3.03 23.84 -1.84
C PRO A 156 3.53 25.28 -1.78
N GLY A 157 2.72 26.21 -2.31
CA GLY A 157 3.05 27.64 -2.37
C GLY A 157 4.06 28.04 -3.44
N ALA A 158 4.70 27.10 -4.17
CA ALA A 158 5.56 27.42 -5.29
C ALA A 158 4.74 27.69 -6.57
N SER A 159 5.23 28.62 -7.41
CA SER A 159 4.57 28.97 -8.69
C SER A 159 4.89 28.00 -9.83
N THR A 160 5.93 27.18 -9.67
CA THR A 160 6.40 26.21 -10.66
C THR A 160 6.89 24.96 -9.94
N ALA A 161 6.87 23.82 -10.62
CA ALA A 161 7.52 22.60 -10.15
C ALA A 161 9.02 22.84 -9.87
N GLN A 162 9.57 22.06 -8.96
CA GLN A 162 10.97 22.11 -8.55
C GLN A 162 11.61 20.74 -8.72
N TRP A 163 12.89 20.73 -9.05
CA TRP A 163 13.65 19.49 -9.11
C TRP A 163 13.90 18.94 -7.70
N ALA A 164 13.55 17.67 -7.48
CA ALA A 164 13.85 16.92 -6.28
C ALA A 164 14.87 15.81 -6.56
N GLU A 165 15.91 15.74 -5.73
CA GLU A 165 16.87 14.64 -5.71
C GLU A 165 16.86 13.98 -4.34
N LEU A 166 16.64 12.68 -4.30
CA LEU A 166 16.65 11.89 -3.07
C LEU A 166 17.62 10.72 -3.24
N SER A 167 18.34 10.39 -2.17
CA SER A 167 19.02 9.12 -1.99
C SER A 167 18.72 8.59 -0.60
N VAL A 168 18.37 7.30 -0.50
CA VAL A 168 18.17 6.58 0.76
C VAL A 168 18.90 5.25 0.66
N THR A 169 19.71 4.94 1.66
CA THR A 169 20.21 3.57 1.91
C THR A 169 19.51 3.02 3.14
N ALA A 170 19.01 1.79 3.05
CA ALA A 170 18.26 1.17 4.14
C ALA A 170 18.45 -0.35 4.19
N GLN A 171 18.17 -0.94 5.35
CA GLN A 171 18.36 -2.37 5.60
C GLN A 171 17.08 -3.02 6.13
N ASP A 172 16.65 -4.11 5.49
CA ASP A 172 15.51 -4.91 5.95
C ASP A 172 15.83 -5.61 7.28
N ARG A 173 14.95 -5.45 8.27
CA ARG A 173 15.05 -6.06 9.60
C ARG A 173 14.08 -7.20 9.84
N THR A 174 13.13 -7.41 8.94
CA THR A 174 11.99 -8.31 9.12
C THR A 174 12.00 -9.48 8.14
N GLY A 175 12.46 -9.28 6.91
CA GLY A 175 12.12 -10.15 5.79
C GLY A 175 10.73 -9.84 5.25
N ILE A 176 10.37 -10.43 4.11
CA ILE A 176 9.03 -10.26 3.52
C ILE A 176 7.99 -11.10 4.24
N ILE A 177 6.91 -10.46 4.65
CA ILE A 177 5.67 -11.09 5.10
C ILE A 177 4.74 -11.23 3.89
N GLN A 178 4.12 -12.39 3.72
CA GLN A 178 2.99 -12.57 2.81
C GLN A 178 1.70 -12.33 3.58
N TRP A 179 0.98 -11.27 3.26
CA TRP A 179 -0.32 -11.04 3.87
C TRP A 179 -1.37 -11.96 3.25
N GLY A 180 -2.47 -12.16 3.97
CA GLY A 180 -3.58 -12.96 3.47
C GLY A 180 -3.41 -14.46 3.73
N TYR A 181 -4.00 -15.25 2.84
CA TYR A 181 -4.28 -16.66 3.07
C TYR A 181 -3.70 -17.55 1.98
N GLY A 182 -3.41 -18.80 2.37
CA GLY A 182 -2.89 -19.81 1.45
C GLY A 182 -1.40 -19.63 1.11
N PRO A 183 -0.87 -20.48 0.21
CA PRO A 183 0.55 -20.47 -0.15
C PRO A 183 0.98 -19.24 -0.95
N ASN A 184 0.06 -18.51 -1.59
CA ASN A 184 0.37 -17.39 -2.49
C ASN A 184 0.14 -16.01 -1.85
N GLY A 185 -0.18 -15.94 -0.55
CA GLY A 185 -0.49 -14.67 0.11
C GLY A 185 -1.70 -13.95 -0.49
N PHE A 186 -2.79 -14.68 -0.75
CA PHE A 186 -3.99 -14.07 -1.33
C PHE A 186 -4.75 -13.26 -0.28
N PHE A 187 -4.95 -11.99 -0.56
CA PHE A 187 -5.57 -11.02 0.33
C PHE A 187 -6.90 -10.53 -0.26
N PRO A 188 -8.05 -10.85 0.36
CA PRO A 188 -9.35 -10.42 -0.14
C PRO A 188 -9.54 -8.92 0.09
N LEU A 189 -10.14 -8.24 -0.89
CA LEU A 189 -10.43 -6.80 -0.84
C LEU A 189 -11.93 -6.50 -0.68
N TRP A 190 -12.81 -7.48 -0.94
CA TRP A 190 -14.24 -7.43 -0.65
C TRP A 190 -14.84 -8.84 -0.61
N MET A 191 -16.11 -8.93 -0.19
CA MET A 191 -16.91 -10.17 -0.27
C MET A 191 -18.35 -9.82 -0.66
N PHE A 192 -19.06 -10.73 -1.31
CA PHE A 192 -20.44 -10.50 -1.72
C PHE A 192 -21.46 -11.16 -0.78
N ASP A 193 -22.66 -10.56 -0.67
CA ASP A 193 -23.82 -11.13 0.04
C ASP A 193 -24.73 -11.96 -0.89
N GLY A 194 -24.25 -12.26 -2.11
CA GLY A 194 -24.98 -13.01 -3.13
C GLY A 194 -26.04 -12.22 -3.90
N LYS A 195 -26.22 -10.92 -3.63
CA LYS A 195 -27.07 -10.07 -4.48
C LYS A 195 -26.31 -9.68 -5.76
N PRO A 196 -26.92 -9.83 -6.95
CA PRO A 196 -26.33 -9.34 -8.18
C PRO A 196 -26.06 -7.84 -8.12
N LEU A 197 -24.88 -7.41 -8.58
CA LEU A 197 -24.53 -5.99 -8.66
C LEU A 197 -25.23 -5.36 -9.88
N PRO A 198 -25.77 -4.15 -9.76
CA PRO A 198 -26.41 -3.48 -10.89
C PRO A 198 -25.33 -2.90 -11.83
N ALA A 199 -25.33 -3.27 -13.12
CA ALA A 199 -24.45 -2.64 -14.10
C ALA A 199 -25.20 -2.25 -15.39
N GLN A 200 -24.66 -1.28 -16.14
CA GLN A 200 -25.29 -0.77 -17.37
C GLN A 200 -25.51 -1.86 -18.44
N GLY A 201 -24.68 -2.92 -18.43
CA GLY A 201 -24.78 -4.07 -19.34
C GLY A 201 -25.69 -5.20 -18.87
N GLY A 202 -26.33 -5.06 -17.70
CA GLY A 202 -27.07 -6.13 -17.03
C GLY A 202 -26.53 -6.39 -15.62
N ALA A 203 -27.29 -7.12 -14.80
CA ALA A 203 -26.85 -7.46 -13.45
C ALA A 203 -25.65 -8.42 -13.48
N ILE A 204 -24.60 -8.13 -12.72
CA ILE A 204 -23.42 -8.98 -12.58
C ILE A 204 -23.72 -10.02 -11.50
N PRO A 205 -23.73 -11.33 -11.81
CA PRO A 205 -23.99 -12.37 -10.82
C PRO A 205 -22.90 -12.40 -9.75
N THR A 206 -23.30 -12.57 -8.49
CA THR A 206 -22.38 -12.74 -7.36
C THR A 206 -22.72 -14.02 -6.59
N GLN A 207 -21.76 -14.51 -5.81
CA GLN A 207 -21.96 -15.64 -4.90
C GLN A 207 -22.01 -15.12 -3.47
N ASP A 208 -22.89 -15.68 -2.65
CA ASP A 208 -22.94 -15.34 -1.23
C ASP A 208 -21.71 -15.92 -0.49
N GLN A 209 -20.83 -15.02 -0.09
CA GLN A 209 -19.62 -15.29 0.68
C GLN A 209 -19.74 -14.72 2.09
N ARG A 210 -20.39 -13.56 2.26
CA ARG A 210 -20.53 -12.87 3.55
C ARG A 210 -21.27 -13.72 4.57
N THR A 211 -22.42 -14.27 4.21
CA THR A 211 -23.22 -15.07 5.14
C THR A 211 -22.47 -16.33 5.59
N PRO A 212 -21.91 -17.19 4.70
CA PRO A 212 -21.15 -18.34 5.18
C PRO A 212 -19.93 -17.93 6.01
N ILE A 213 -19.15 -16.91 5.59
CA ILE A 213 -17.99 -16.43 6.37
C ILE A 213 -18.42 -16.01 7.77
N THR A 214 -19.47 -15.21 7.88
CA THR A 214 -19.94 -14.67 9.16
C THR A 214 -20.57 -15.75 10.03
N ASP A 215 -21.57 -16.44 9.50
CA ASP A 215 -22.45 -17.30 10.30
C ASP A 215 -21.90 -18.71 10.47
N THR A 216 -21.15 -19.23 9.48
CA THR A 216 -20.62 -20.61 9.51
C THR A 216 -19.18 -20.66 10.00
N TYR A 217 -18.35 -19.68 9.61
CA TYR A 217 -16.93 -19.61 9.97
C TYR A 217 -16.61 -18.55 11.02
N GLY A 218 -17.61 -17.92 11.63
CA GLY A 218 -17.42 -16.97 12.73
C GLY A 218 -16.63 -15.72 12.32
N GLY A 219 -16.72 -15.30 11.06
CA GLY A 219 -15.98 -14.18 10.48
C GLY A 219 -14.54 -14.52 10.06
N ASP A 220 -14.10 -15.77 10.18
CA ASP A 220 -12.76 -16.20 9.77
C ASP A 220 -12.71 -16.55 8.28
N ILE A 221 -12.20 -15.60 7.50
CA ILE A 221 -12.05 -15.74 6.04
C ILE A 221 -11.05 -16.86 5.69
N GLY A 222 -9.99 -17.04 6.48
CA GLY A 222 -9.01 -18.09 6.24
C GLY A 222 -9.62 -19.49 6.39
N SER A 223 -10.45 -19.67 7.42
CA SER A 223 -11.21 -20.91 7.61
C SER A 223 -12.23 -21.17 6.50
N TYR A 224 -12.91 -20.13 6.02
CA TYR A 224 -13.81 -20.22 4.86
C TYR A 224 -13.05 -20.69 3.61
N LEU A 225 -11.99 -19.97 3.23
CA LEU A 225 -11.20 -20.23 2.03
C LEU A 225 -10.59 -21.64 2.05
N ALA A 226 -10.03 -22.06 3.19
CA ALA A 226 -9.46 -23.39 3.32
C ALA A 226 -10.50 -24.51 3.19
N ALA A 227 -11.74 -24.27 3.63
CA ALA A 227 -12.81 -25.27 3.63
C ALA A 227 -13.54 -25.37 2.29
N THR A 228 -13.71 -24.24 1.58
CA THR A 228 -14.50 -24.17 0.35
C THR A 228 -13.65 -24.24 -0.91
N GLY A 229 -12.40 -23.78 -0.84
CA GLY A 229 -11.59 -23.53 -2.03
C GLY A 229 -12.24 -22.49 -2.96
N ASP A 230 -13.01 -21.54 -2.43
CA ASP A 230 -13.56 -20.43 -3.21
C ASP A 230 -12.39 -19.69 -3.89
N PRO A 231 -12.36 -19.64 -5.24
CA PRO A 231 -11.25 -19.02 -5.93
C PRO A 231 -11.18 -17.51 -5.67
N MET A 232 -12.28 -16.84 -5.30
CA MET A 232 -12.31 -15.37 -5.14
C MET A 232 -11.65 -14.61 -6.32
N THR A 233 -11.78 -15.13 -7.54
CA THR A 233 -11.09 -14.63 -8.74
C THR A 233 -11.35 -13.14 -8.93
N GLY A 234 -10.29 -12.33 -8.92
CA GLY A 234 -10.37 -10.89 -9.10
C GLY A 234 -11.10 -10.16 -7.98
N GLN A 235 -11.16 -10.72 -6.77
CA GLN A 235 -11.73 -10.09 -5.56
C GLN A 235 -10.67 -9.69 -4.53
N GLY A 236 -9.40 -9.78 -4.91
CA GLY A 236 -8.29 -9.60 -4.00
C GLY A 236 -6.97 -9.48 -4.74
N SER A 237 -5.90 -9.48 -3.95
CA SER A 237 -4.53 -9.27 -4.40
C SER A 237 -3.61 -10.40 -3.93
N GLN A 238 -2.45 -10.49 -4.54
CA GLN A 238 -1.29 -11.12 -3.90
C GLN A 238 -0.52 -9.99 -3.19
N TYR A 239 -0.31 -10.14 -1.89
CA TYR A 239 0.10 -9.02 -1.05
C TYR A 239 1.32 -9.34 -0.17
N TYR A 240 2.39 -8.58 -0.32
CA TYR A 240 3.67 -8.80 0.34
C TYR A 240 4.29 -7.51 0.85
N SER A 241 4.87 -7.53 2.06
CA SER A 241 5.53 -6.35 2.61
C SER A 241 6.81 -6.64 3.37
N MET A 242 7.70 -5.65 3.47
CA MET A 242 8.78 -5.61 4.45
C MET A 242 8.46 -4.50 5.46
N PRO A 243 7.91 -4.81 6.65
CA PRO A 243 7.42 -3.76 7.53
C PRO A 243 8.50 -2.87 8.14
N LEU A 244 9.73 -3.35 8.27
CA LEU A 244 10.82 -2.62 8.92
C LEU A 244 12.06 -2.61 8.04
N VAL A 245 12.16 -1.57 7.21
CA VAL A 245 13.33 -1.24 6.41
C VAL A 245 14.00 -0.02 7.06
N GLU A 246 15.02 -0.27 7.88
CA GLU A 246 15.69 0.77 8.67
C GLU A 246 16.65 1.60 7.82
N VAL A 247 16.48 2.91 7.83
CA VAL A 247 17.33 3.84 7.08
C VAL A 247 18.69 3.97 7.76
N SER A 248 19.76 3.82 6.99
CA SER A 248 21.13 4.02 7.46
C SER A 248 21.68 5.39 7.09
N GLU A 249 21.31 5.90 5.92
CA GLU A 249 21.71 7.22 5.43
C GLU A 249 20.68 7.70 4.42
N TRP A 250 20.37 8.99 4.45
CA TRP A 250 19.54 9.62 3.44
C TRP A 250 19.90 11.08 3.22
N SER A 251 19.59 11.58 2.02
CA SER A 251 19.69 13.01 1.68
C SER A 251 18.60 13.38 0.68
N ILE A 252 18.05 14.58 0.82
CA ILE A 252 17.14 15.17 -0.15
C ILE A 252 17.54 16.60 -0.49
N ARG A 253 17.31 17.00 -1.73
CA ARG A 253 17.36 18.38 -2.20
C ARG A 253 16.09 18.68 -2.98
N ILE A 254 15.37 19.74 -2.61
CA ILE A 254 14.20 20.24 -3.37
C ILE A 254 14.48 21.68 -3.78
N GLY A 255 14.56 21.90 -5.08
CA GLY A 255 14.93 23.18 -5.66
C GLY A 255 16.30 23.67 -5.18
N ALA A 256 16.44 24.99 -5.05
CA ALA A 256 17.64 25.62 -4.51
C ALA A 256 17.55 25.90 -2.99
N SER A 257 16.36 25.77 -2.41
CA SER A 257 16.04 26.30 -1.09
C SER A 257 16.09 25.27 0.04
N TYR A 258 15.85 23.99 -0.27
CA TYR A 258 15.79 22.95 0.75
C TYR A 258 16.78 21.84 0.46
N VAL A 259 17.61 21.56 1.46
CA VAL A 259 18.55 20.44 1.49
C VAL A 259 18.51 19.88 2.90
N ALA A 260 18.25 18.59 3.02
CA ALA A 260 18.20 17.89 4.29
C ALA A 260 18.82 16.49 4.15
N GLY A 261 19.07 15.87 5.29
CA GLY A 261 19.61 14.52 5.36
C GLY A 261 19.75 14.06 6.80
N GLY A 262 20.02 12.77 6.95
CA GLY A 262 20.12 12.13 8.25
C GLY A 262 20.52 10.67 8.14
N THR A 263 20.60 10.01 9.29
CA THR A 263 20.98 8.59 9.43
C THR A 263 19.93 7.80 10.17
N GLU A 264 18.71 8.34 10.26
CA GLU A 264 17.59 7.78 10.99
C GLU A 264 16.32 7.88 10.15
N GLY A 265 15.42 6.91 10.37
CA GLY A 265 14.19 6.75 9.62
C GLY A 265 13.81 5.27 9.50
N ARG A 266 12.55 5.01 9.15
CA ARG A 266 12.05 3.67 8.88
C ARG A 266 11.07 3.71 7.73
N LEU A 267 11.30 2.82 6.78
CA LEU A 267 10.42 2.58 5.66
C LEU A 267 9.69 1.25 5.83
N PHE A 268 8.55 1.15 5.19
CA PHE A 268 7.74 -0.02 4.99
C PHE A 268 7.72 -0.23 3.47
N PHE A 269 8.11 -1.41 3.03
CA PHE A 269 7.96 -1.78 1.62
C PHE A 269 6.65 -2.51 1.43
N ASP A 270 5.95 -2.18 0.35
CA ASP A 270 4.72 -2.82 -0.01
C ASP A 270 4.69 -3.24 -1.47
N ASN A 271 4.15 -4.43 -1.73
CA ASN A 271 3.91 -4.95 -3.07
C ASN A 271 2.51 -5.55 -3.15
N LEU A 272 1.67 -4.87 -3.92
CA LEU A 272 0.31 -5.29 -4.21
C LEU A 272 0.22 -5.69 -5.68
N THR A 273 -0.44 -6.80 -5.97
CA THR A 273 -0.65 -7.27 -7.34
C THR A 273 -2.08 -7.77 -7.51
N GLU A 274 -2.84 -7.10 -8.38
CA GLU A 274 -4.31 -7.17 -8.42
C GLU A 274 -4.86 -7.45 -9.80
N THR A 275 -6.09 -7.97 -9.79
CA THR A 275 -6.82 -8.31 -11.01
C THR A 275 -8.28 -8.02 -10.82
N TYR A 276 -8.91 -7.50 -11.87
CA TYR A 276 -10.23 -6.91 -11.82
C TYR A 276 -11.15 -7.57 -12.83
N ASN A 277 -11.99 -8.48 -12.33
CA ASN A 277 -13.15 -8.97 -13.06
C ASN A 277 -14.25 -7.87 -13.16
N GLU A 278 -15.38 -8.17 -13.81
CA GLU A 278 -16.47 -7.19 -13.95
C GLU A 278 -17.00 -6.66 -12.60
N SER A 279 -17.14 -7.54 -11.59
CA SER A 279 -17.58 -7.14 -10.25
C SER A 279 -16.57 -6.24 -9.56
N ALA A 280 -15.28 -6.53 -9.70
CA ALA A 280 -14.20 -5.73 -9.14
C ALA A 280 -14.16 -4.32 -9.74
N GLN A 281 -14.22 -4.26 -11.08
CA GLN A 281 -14.29 -2.99 -11.79
C GLN A 281 -15.54 -2.21 -11.39
N TYR A 282 -16.65 -2.89 -11.12
CA TYR A 282 -17.85 -2.25 -10.59
C TYR A 282 -17.58 -1.62 -9.22
N VAL A 283 -17.03 -2.38 -8.27
CA VAL A 283 -16.73 -1.90 -6.92
C VAL A 283 -15.82 -0.67 -6.97
N VAL A 284 -14.67 -0.78 -7.64
CA VAL A 284 -13.67 0.30 -7.73
C VAL A 284 -14.24 1.56 -8.38
N LYS A 285 -15.06 1.44 -9.43
CA LYS A 285 -15.63 2.59 -10.14
C LYS A 285 -16.79 3.28 -9.42
N ASN A 286 -17.45 2.62 -8.47
CA ASN A 286 -18.70 3.11 -7.87
C ASN A 286 -18.55 3.48 -6.39
N GLY A 287 -17.45 4.17 -6.04
CA GLY A 287 -17.23 4.73 -4.72
C GLY A 287 -16.63 3.74 -3.73
N TYR A 288 -15.58 3.03 -4.15
CA TYR A 288 -14.73 2.27 -3.24
C TYR A 288 -14.05 3.20 -2.24
N GLU A 289 -14.12 2.84 -0.97
CA GLU A 289 -13.46 3.55 0.12
C GLU A 289 -12.49 2.63 0.85
N TRP A 290 -11.48 3.26 1.44
CA TRP A 290 -10.33 2.61 2.04
C TRP A 290 -9.95 3.39 3.31
N THR A 291 -9.65 2.68 4.39
CA THR A 291 -8.86 3.18 5.54
C THR A 291 -7.85 2.11 5.93
N GLU A 292 -6.55 2.33 5.73
CA GLU A 292 -5.47 1.39 6.12
C GLU A 292 -4.45 2.05 7.03
N PHE A 293 -3.92 1.24 7.94
CA PHE A 293 -2.70 1.50 8.67
C PHE A 293 -1.68 0.38 8.44
N SER A 294 -0.57 0.75 7.80
CA SER A 294 0.64 -0.07 7.66
C SER A 294 1.57 0.21 8.85
N VAL A 295 1.48 -0.63 9.89
CA VAL A 295 2.04 -0.37 11.23
C VAL A 295 3.43 -0.96 11.39
N GLN A 296 4.37 -0.14 11.85
CA GLN A 296 5.74 -0.54 12.15
C GLN A 296 5.89 -0.83 13.66
N LEU A 297 6.25 -2.06 14.05
CA LEU A 297 6.52 -2.45 15.46
C LEU A 297 8.03 -2.74 15.66
N PRO A 298 8.89 -1.71 15.73
CA PRO A 298 10.34 -1.89 15.72
C PRO A 298 10.88 -2.66 16.92
N GLU A 299 10.31 -2.45 18.11
CA GLU A 299 10.78 -3.09 19.36
C GLU A 299 10.63 -4.61 19.34
N THR A 300 9.55 -5.11 18.73
CA THR A 300 9.27 -6.54 18.60
C THR A 300 9.73 -7.11 17.25
N ARG A 301 10.26 -6.28 16.34
CA ARG A 301 10.61 -6.64 14.96
C ARG A 301 9.42 -7.26 14.20
N GLN A 302 8.28 -6.62 14.32
CA GLN A 302 7.04 -7.03 13.68
C GLN A 302 6.46 -5.88 12.84
N GLY A 303 5.44 -6.20 12.07
CA GLY A 303 4.56 -5.23 11.45
C GLY A 303 3.12 -5.71 11.48
N MET A 304 2.19 -4.78 11.30
CA MET A 304 0.77 -5.08 11.16
C MET A 304 0.21 -4.39 9.92
N LEU A 305 -0.75 -5.05 9.27
CA LEU A 305 -1.72 -4.38 8.41
C LEU A 305 -3.05 -4.36 9.14
N ILE A 306 -3.68 -3.19 9.20
CA ILE A 306 -5.01 -2.99 9.77
C ILE A 306 -5.78 -2.12 8.80
N ALA A 307 -6.88 -2.61 8.24
CA ALA A 307 -7.68 -1.76 7.36
C ALA A 307 -9.15 -2.13 7.29
N THR A 308 -9.88 -1.23 6.65
CA THR A 308 -11.24 -1.43 6.14
C THR A 308 -11.29 -1.05 4.68
N THR A 309 -11.87 -1.91 3.87
CA THR A 309 -12.28 -1.60 2.50
C THR A 309 -13.79 -1.63 2.40
N GLY A 310 -14.38 -0.63 1.76
CA GLY A 310 -15.82 -0.43 1.76
C GLY A 310 -16.36 -0.02 0.39
N GLN A 311 -17.63 -0.29 0.16
CA GLN A 311 -18.41 0.28 -0.94
C GLN A 311 -19.89 0.16 -0.59
N ALA A 312 -20.70 1.18 -0.85
CA ALA A 312 -22.07 1.27 -0.34
C ALA A 312 -23.01 0.08 -0.66
N GLU A 313 -22.84 -0.59 -1.81
CA GLU A 313 -23.65 -1.73 -2.23
C GLU A 313 -23.07 -3.09 -1.82
N VAL A 314 -21.75 -3.15 -1.60
CA VAL A 314 -21.04 -4.37 -1.21
C VAL A 314 -20.90 -4.49 0.30
N GLY A 315 -20.76 -3.37 1.00
CA GLY A 315 -20.49 -3.27 2.44
C GLY A 315 -19.01 -3.38 2.79
N ASP A 316 -18.70 -3.27 4.07
CA ASP A 316 -17.33 -3.17 4.56
C ASP A 316 -16.68 -4.54 4.75
N LEU A 317 -15.38 -4.61 4.50
CA LEU A 317 -14.51 -5.72 4.85
C LEU A 317 -13.41 -5.19 5.77
N HIS A 318 -13.40 -5.66 7.00
CA HIS A 318 -12.34 -5.36 7.96
C HIS A 318 -11.28 -6.47 7.95
N TYR A 319 -10.01 -6.09 8.01
CA TYR A 319 -8.92 -7.03 8.13
C TYR A 319 -7.82 -6.48 9.04
N ALA A 320 -7.22 -7.40 9.80
CA ALA A 320 -6.05 -7.11 10.60
C ALA A 320 -5.16 -8.35 10.65
N MET A 321 -3.85 -8.15 10.48
CA MET A 321 -2.84 -9.21 10.49
C MET A 321 -1.57 -8.68 11.14
N ILE A 322 -0.85 -9.54 11.86
CA ILE A 322 0.48 -9.24 12.42
C ILE A 322 1.47 -10.33 12.02
N GLY A 323 2.70 -9.94 11.71
CA GLY A 323 3.78 -10.88 11.40
C GLY A 323 5.17 -10.28 11.61
N GLY A 324 6.21 -11.07 11.32
CA GLY A 324 7.61 -10.71 11.53
C GLY A 324 8.26 -11.66 12.53
N ALA A 325 8.84 -11.15 13.62
CA ALA A 325 9.35 -12.02 14.67
C ALA A 325 8.26 -12.98 15.19
N GLY A 326 8.62 -14.27 15.30
CA GLY A 326 7.70 -15.35 15.66
C GLY A 326 6.96 -15.98 14.49
N SER A 327 6.99 -15.38 13.29
CA SER A 327 6.43 -15.97 12.08
C SER A 327 7.11 -17.28 11.71
N THR A 328 6.36 -18.16 11.06
CA THR A 328 6.91 -19.34 10.39
C THR A 328 7.19 -19.03 8.93
N GLN A 329 8.28 -19.59 8.40
CA GLN A 329 8.64 -19.42 7.00
C GLN A 329 7.77 -20.31 6.10
N ALA A 330 7.24 -19.74 5.02
CA ALA A 330 6.58 -20.47 3.96
C ALA A 330 7.60 -21.11 2.99
N ALA A 331 7.12 -21.96 2.07
CA ALA A 331 7.98 -22.67 1.11
C ALA A 331 8.73 -21.70 0.18
N ASN A 332 8.08 -20.59 -0.17
CA ASN A 332 8.65 -19.51 -0.96
C ASN A 332 9.60 -18.56 -0.20
N GLY A 333 9.89 -18.87 1.06
CA GLY A 333 10.83 -18.12 1.88
C GLY A 333 10.26 -16.88 2.57
N THR A 334 9.01 -16.48 2.27
CA THR A 334 8.32 -15.40 2.97
C THR A 334 7.90 -15.84 4.39
N LEU A 335 7.50 -14.87 5.20
CA LEU A 335 6.97 -15.08 6.53
C LEU A 335 5.44 -15.09 6.48
N ARG A 336 4.83 -16.06 7.15
CA ARG A 336 3.38 -16.09 7.37
C ARG A 336 2.99 -15.17 8.54
N PRO A 337 1.80 -14.56 8.53
CA PRO A 337 1.30 -13.84 9.70
C PRO A 337 1.29 -14.76 10.93
N THR A 338 1.68 -14.23 12.09
CA THR A 338 1.59 -14.93 13.37
C THR A 338 0.15 -14.97 13.89
N ALA A 339 -0.65 -13.97 13.54
CA ALA A 339 -2.07 -13.92 13.87
C ALA A 339 -2.84 -13.09 12.84
N ASN A 340 -4.09 -13.49 12.61
CA ASN A 340 -5.09 -12.78 11.84
C ASN A 340 -6.35 -12.63 12.69
N TRP A 341 -7.06 -11.51 12.58
CA TRP A 341 -8.32 -11.29 13.28
C TRP A 341 -9.51 -11.52 12.32
N PRO A 342 -10.54 -12.27 12.75
CA PRO A 342 -11.78 -12.36 12.01
C PRO A 342 -12.52 -11.02 12.05
N GLN A 343 -13.37 -10.76 11.07
CA GLN A 343 -14.02 -9.45 10.90
C GLN A 343 -14.74 -8.96 12.17
N GLY A 344 -15.49 -9.84 12.85
CA GLY A 344 -16.21 -9.46 14.09
C GLY A 344 -15.31 -9.22 15.31
N ALA A 345 -13.99 -9.36 15.16
CA ALA A 345 -12.99 -9.07 16.20
C ALA A 345 -12.19 -7.81 15.90
N ILE A 346 -12.56 -7.04 14.88
CA ILE A 346 -11.88 -5.83 14.44
C ILE A 346 -12.86 -4.66 14.55
N GLU A 347 -12.46 -3.62 15.26
CA GLU A 347 -13.18 -2.35 15.32
C GLU A 347 -12.20 -1.24 14.95
N ILE A 348 -12.54 -0.44 13.93
CA ILE A 348 -11.78 0.73 13.49
C ILE A 348 -12.74 1.90 13.52
N THR A 349 -12.60 2.77 14.50
CA THR A 349 -13.56 3.84 14.78
C THR A 349 -12.87 5.19 14.62
N PRO A 350 -13.23 5.99 13.59
CA PRO A 350 -12.73 7.36 13.50
C PRO A 350 -13.24 8.20 14.67
N THR A 351 -12.39 9.07 15.21
CA THR A 351 -12.79 10.00 16.28
C THR A 351 -13.37 11.30 15.71
N ALA A 352 -13.77 12.20 16.59
CA ALA A 352 -14.29 13.53 16.21
C ALA A 352 -13.20 14.47 15.67
N LYS A 353 -11.91 14.09 15.71
CA LYS A 353 -10.82 14.90 15.17
C LYS A 353 -10.82 14.80 13.65
N THR A 354 -11.23 15.88 13.00
CA THR A 354 -11.30 15.97 11.54
C THR A 354 -10.57 17.20 11.02
N TRP A 355 -10.19 17.14 9.76
CA TRP A 355 -9.66 18.26 9.00
C TRP A 355 -10.33 18.31 7.63
N THR A 356 -10.65 19.52 7.17
CA THR A 356 -11.20 19.73 5.84
C THR A 356 -10.13 20.40 4.99
N SER A 357 -9.72 19.73 3.90
CA SER A 357 -8.71 20.28 3.01
C SER A 357 -9.19 21.61 2.44
N PRO A 358 -8.41 22.70 2.55
CA PRO A 358 -8.77 23.98 1.95
C PRO A 358 -8.70 23.94 0.42
N GLY A 359 -8.01 22.95 -0.18
CA GLY A 359 -7.92 22.77 -1.62
C GLY A 359 -9.09 21.96 -2.16
N SER A 360 -9.18 20.69 -1.75
CA SER A 360 -10.16 19.74 -2.28
C SER A 360 -11.55 19.86 -1.62
N CYS A 361 -11.64 20.47 -0.44
CA CYS A 361 -12.80 20.44 0.45
C CYS A 361 -13.19 19.05 0.97
N TYR A 362 -12.34 18.02 0.78
CA TYR A 362 -12.55 16.71 1.37
C TYR A 362 -12.39 16.80 2.89
N LEU A 363 -13.23 16.07 3.61
CA LEU A 363 -13.11 15.91 5.05
C LEU A 363 -12.39 14.60 5.36
N TYR A 364 -11.34 14.69 6.16
CA TYR A 364 -10.56 13.55 6.64
C TYR A 364 -10.71 13.42 8.15
N HIS A 365 -10.82 12.19 8.63
CA HIS A 365 -10.59 11.89 10.04
C HIS A 365 -9.08 11.79 10.25
N LEU A 366 -8.56 12.50 11.26
CA LEU A 366 -7.13 12.54 11.56
C LEU A 366 -6.76 11.66 12.76
N GLU A 367 -7.72 10.89 13.25
CA GLU A 367 -7.56 10.06 14.43
C GLU A 367 -8.54 8.91 14.45
N TYR A 368 -8.06 7.74 14.85
CA TYR A 368 -8.80 6.50 14.86
C TYR A 368 -8.46 5.70 16.11
N ASP A 369 -9.49 5.17 16.76
CA ASP A 369 -9.36 4.16 17.80
C ASP A 369 -9.57 2.78 17.18
N VAL A 370 -8.62 1.86 17.40
CA VAL A 370 -8.61 0.52 16.84
C VAL A 370 -8.56 -0.51 17.95
N THR A 371 -9.57 -1.37 18.01
CA THR A 371 -9.62 -2.50 18.93
C THR A 371 -9.61 -3.83 18.19
N LEU A 372 -8.67 -4.71 18.55
CA LEU A 372 -8.55 -6.06 18.03
C LEU A 372 -8.77 -7.07 19.17
N SER A 373 -9.86 -7.84 19.10
CA SER A 373 -10.26 -8.77 20.18
C SER A 373 -9.38 -10.03 20.22
N ALA A 374 -8.85 -10.34 21.41
CA ALA A 374 -8.05 -11.53 21.66
C ALA A 374 -8.78 -12.86 21.42
N SER A 375 -7.98 -13.92 21.25
CA SER A 375 -8.40 -15.31 21.39
C SER A 375 -7.26 -16.14 21.97
N GLY A 376 -7.42 -17.46 22.10
CA GLY A 376 -6.31 -18.34 22.49
C GLY A 376 -5.13 -18.36 21.49
N THR A 377 -5.30 -17.80 20.29
CA THR A 377 -4.29 -17.83 19.20
C THR A 377 -3.97 -16.46 18.62
N ARG A 378 -4.54 -15.37 19.14
CA ARG A 378 -4.24 -14.00 18.69
C ARG A 378 -4.24 -13.03 19.87
N PRO A 379 -3.31 -12.07 19.90
CA PRO A 379 -3.23 -11.10 20.98
C PRO A 379 -4.43 -10.11 20.94
N ALA A 380 -4.69 -9.45 22.07
CA ALA A 380 -5.52 -8.26 22.09
C ALA A 380 -4.71 -7.07 21.57
N ALA A 381 -5.35 -6.11 20.90
CA ALA A 381 -4.77 -4.80 20.66
C ALA A 381 -5.79 -3.69 20.93
N ASP A 382 -5.33 -2.58 21.48
CA ASP A 382 -6.10 -1.36 21.69
C ASP A 382 -5.14 -0.20 21.37
N LEU A 383 -5.32 0.39 20.19
CA LEU A 383 -4.38 1.33 19.59
C LEU A 383 -5.12 2.60 19.17
N THR A 384 -4.55 3.77 19.46
CA THR A 384 -5.01 5.03 18.87
C THR A 384 -3.99 5.48 17.83
N PHE A 385 -4.47 5.75 16.63
CA PHE A 385 -3.70 6.32 15.52
C PHE A 385 -4.02 7.80 15.42
N ARG A 386 -3.00 8.67 15.33
CA ARG A 386 -3.13 10.12 15.16
C ARG A 386 -2.27 10.58 14.00
N ALA A 387 -2.83 11.33 13.07
CA ALA A 387 -2.06 11.92 11.98
C ALA A 387 -0.91 12.78 12.54
N ALA A 388 0.29 12.62 11.98
CA ALA A 388 1.49 13.33 12.43
C ALA A 388 1.49 14.82 12.05
N SER A 389 0.75 15.19 11.01
CA SER A 389 0.46 16.57 10.57
C SER A 389 -0.97 16.60 10.02
N GLU A 390 -1.62 17.76 9.99
CA GLU A 390 -2.98 17.86 9.44
C GLU A 390 -2.96 17.72 7.92
N ASN A 391 -2.05 18.45 7.25
CA ASN A 391 -2.00 18.49 5.80
C ASN A 391 -1.03 17.45 5.22
N GLN A 392 -1.55 16.27 4.92
CA GLN A 392 -0.87 15.22 4.17
C GLN A 392 -1.73 14.73 2.98
N GLU A 393 -2.64 15.58 2.49
CA GLU A 393 -3.46 15.27 1.33
C GLU A 393 -2.61 15.31 0.06
N LEU A 394 -2.80 14.28 -0.78
CA LEU A 394 -2.35 14.23 -2.15
C LEU A 394 -3.56 14.41 -3.08
N VAL A 395 -3.47 15.34 -4.03
CA VAL A 395 -4.44 15.46 -5.12
C VAL A 395 -3.79 15.01 -6.42
N ALA A 396 -4.02 13.74 -6.79
CA ALA A 396 -3.49 13.13 -8.00
C ALA A 396 -4.64 12.66 -8.91
N LEU A 397 -4.52 12.90 -10.22
CA LEU A 397 -5.50 12.45 -11.23
C LEU A 397 -6.97 12.79 -10.90
N LYS A 398 -7.21 13.92 -10.22
CA LYS A 398 -8.53 14.40 -9.74
C LYS A 398 -9.13 13.57 -8.59
N ARG A 399 -8.36 12.70 -7.95
CA ARG A 399 -8.69 12.05 -6.69
C ARG A 399 -7.93 12.76 -5.57
N ALA A 400 -8.61 13.01 -4.46
CA ALA A 400 -7.98 13.46 -3.23
C ALA A 400 -7.91 12.28 -2.27
N VAL A 401 -6.71 11.97 -1.80
CA VAL A 401 -6.42 10.90 -0.84
C VAL A 401 -5.51 11.46 0.24
N TYR A 402 -5.64 10.93 1.46
CA TYR A 402 -4.71 11.24 2.52
C TYR A 402 -3.63 10.17 2.51
N GLU A 403 -2.40 10.57 2.18
CA GLU A 403 -1.25 9.67 2.05
C GLU A 403 -0.19 10.14 3.02
N GLY A 404 -0.23 9.62 4.25
CA GLY A 404 0.48 10.30 5.33
C GLY A 404 0.89 9.44 6.50
N LEU A 405 1.81 10.00 7.28
CA LEU A 405 2.33 9.39 8.49
C LEU A 405 1.34 9.57 9.65
N PHE A 406 1.07 8.49 10.36
CA PHE A 406 0.37 8.47 11.64
C PHE A 406 1.35 8.05 12.74
N VAL A 407 1.18 8.65 13.92
CA VAL A 407 1.75 8.15 15.17
C VAL A 407 0.71 7.24 15.80
N TYR A 408 1.14 6.09 16.32
CA TYR A 408 0.26 5.23 17.11
C TYR A 408 0.80 5.03 18.53
N GLU A 409 -0.12 4.83 19.46
CA GLU A 409 0.15 4.46 20.85
C GLU A 409 -0.96 3.55 21.37
N GLY A 410 -0.65 2.71 22.36
CA GLY A 410 -1.65 1.86 22.99
C GLY A 410 -1.06 0.57 23.55
N THR A 411 -1.82 -0.52 23.48
CA THR A 411 -1.39 -1.83 23.97
C THR A 411 -1.51 -2.93 22.92
N LEU A 412 -0.55 -3.85 22.95
CA LEU A 412 -0.56 -5.12 22.22
C LEU A 412 -0.25 -6.24 23.21
N ASP A 413 -1.20 -7.15 23.39
CA ASP A 413 -1.16 -8.23 24.40
C ASP A 413 -0.92 -7.73 25.83
N GLY A 414 -1.41 -6.52 26.14
CA GLY A 414 -1.23 -5.87 27.44
C GLY A 414 0.11 -5.13 27.63
N GLU A 415 1.04 -5.27 26.69
CA GLU A 415 2.29 -4.50 26.67
C GLU A 415 2.08 -3.17 25.95
N GLN A 416 2.70 -2.12 26.44
CA GLN A 416 2.64 -0.80 25.82
C GLN A 416 3.42 -0.80 24.51
N VAL A 417 2.82 -0.25 23.46
CA VAL A 417 3.46 -0.10 22.14
C VAL A 417 3.21 1.29 21.60
N SER A 418 4.20 1.83 20.90
CA SER A 418 4.06 3.08 20.15
C SER A 418 5.04 3.14 18.99
N GLY A 419 4.74 3.99 18.02
CA GLY A 419 5.58 4.14 16.84
C GLY A 419 4.86 4.87 15.72
N TYR A 420 5.22 4.51 14.49
CA TYR A 420 4.65 5.10 13.29
C TYR A 420 3.91 4.07 12.45
N ALA A 421 2.89 4.53 11.76
CA ALA A 421 2.20 3.80 10.72
C ALA A 421 2.05 4.70 9.49
N TRP A 422 2.06 4.12 8.30
CA TRP A 422 1.54 4.82 7.12
C TRP A 422 0.03 4.69 7.11
N GLY A 423 -0.68 5.77 6.83
CA GLY A 423 -2.12 5.80 6.69
C GLY A 423 -2.52 6.24 5.29
N GLU A 424 -3.19 5.36 4.57
CA GLU A 424 -3.93 5.70 3.35
C GLU A 424 -5.41 5.82 3.72
N ILE A 425 -5.96 7.04 3.60
CA ILE A 425 -7.35 7.34 3.99
C ILE A 425 -8.10 7.97 2.83
N GLN A 426 -9.21 7.34 2.44
CA GLN A 426 -10.16 7.95 1.53
C GLN A 426 -10.99 9.00 2.30
N GLY A 427 -10.83 10.27 1.91
CA GLY A 427 -11.61 11.36 2.49
C GLY A 427 -13.06 11.36 2.04
N VAL A 428 -13.93 11.99 2.82
CA VAL A 428 -15.33 12.20 2.48
C VAL A 428 -15.43 13.38 1.51
N PRO A 429 -15.91 13.18 0.27
CA PRO A 429 -16.04 14.26 -0.70
C PRO A 429 -17.10 15.29 -0.27
N PRO A 430 -17.00 16.56 -0.71
CA PRO A 430 -18.05 17.54 -0.49
C PRO A 430 -19.35 17.12 -1.20
N THR A 431 -20.49 17.60 -0.69
CA THR A 431 -21.78 17.41 -1.36
C THR A 431 -21.78 18.05 -2.75
N GLY A 432 -22.18 17.31 -3.80
CA GLY A 432 -22.41 17.88 -5.15
C GLY A 432 -21.43 17.47 -6.26
N ASP A 433 -20.69 16.37 -6.08
CA ASP A 433 -19.75 15.80 -7.07
C ASP A 433 -18.63 16.76 -7.54
N PRO A 434 -17.92 17.44 -6.62
CA PRO A 434 -16.83 18.32 -7.00
C PRO A 434 -15.62 17.50 -7.49
N THR A 435 -14.95 17.99 -8.51
CA THR A 435 -13.68 17.45 -8.99
C THR A 435 -12.53 18.25 -8.34
N PRO A 436 -11.70 17.65 -7.46
CA PRO A 436 -10.46 18.26 -6.97
C PRO A 436 -9.62 18.87 -8.11
N PRO A 437 -8.84 19.94 -7.89
CA PRO A 437 -8.41 20.50 -6.60
C PRO A 437 -9.20 21.74 -6.15
N ASN A 438 -10.41 21.99 -6.69
CA ASN A 438 -11.19 23.17 -6.34
C ASN A 438 -12.46 22.78 -5.60
N CYS A 439 -12.76 23.53 -4.54
CA CYS A 439 -14.02 23.50 -3.80
C CYS A 439 -15.24 24.02 -4.59
N GLY A 440 -15.37 23.73 -5.88
CA GLY A 440 -16.50 24.16 -6.73
C GLY A 440 -16.54 25.64 -7.10
#